data_AF-A0A921ZNK6-F1
#
_entry.id   AF-A0A921ZNK6-F1
#
_cell.length_a   1.000
_cell.length_b   1.000
_cell.length_c   1.000
_cell.angle_alpha   90.00
_cell.angle_beta   90.00
_cell.angle_gamma   90.00
#
_symmetry.space_group_name_H-M   'P 1'
#
loop_
_entity.id
_entity.type
_entity.pdbx_description
1 polymer ?
#
loop_
_entity_poly.entity_id
_entity_poly.type
_entity_poly.pdbx_seq_one_letter_code
_entity_poly.pdbx_strand_id
1 'polypeptide(L)'
;MSLLQQLQYNDYKKAKAFTLEQCVTIASLTKLEISFNNVDNPGEHLLEELHRNGFTKSNYEALLLSLQRYRPQAKIAILIANDKYIHLSKLATPSTDCDSLGSNLKLLGFIVVTIKNTTAHDLKVILRNISDVIPADSYCFMFYAGHGCQLCNTKCMLGIDCPTENVEVEHCVTENYALKVLEGCQLDMCILIMDMCRVPLDREANPSIYLSMTDVEDYMIHNNLLICYSTQSSKGAYEMVQMEFSTMNGNSTYQLQTGDSKRILSGMSVYVNALCTRFEDSTDISSLLDRVHADVERLLEKQRPIKLQCGTDKRYLYDATIGDTTTFLQTLKEATKSYKEHCIVY
;
A
#
# COMPACT_ATOMS: atom_id res chain seq x y z
N MET A 1 0.16 -12.69 38.12
CA MET A 1 1.50 -12.74 38.73
C MET A 1 2.30 -11.54 38.25
N SER A 2 3.16 -10.99 39.09
CA SER A 2 3.85 -9.71 38.83
C SER A 2 5.11 -9.88 37.94
N LEU A 3 5.49 -8.85 37.19
CA LEU A 3 6.58 -8.88 36.18
C LEU A 3 7.90 -9.51 36.68
N LEU A 4 8.47 -8.96 37.76
CA LEU A 4 9.77 -9.38 38.30
C LEU A 4 9.76 -10.82 38.85
N GLN A 5 8.60 -11.33 39.27
CA GLN A 5 8.46 -12.70 39.77
C GLN A 5 8.49 -13.76 38.65
N GLN A 6 8.20 -13.37 37.40
CA GLN A 6 8.13 -14.29 36.26
C GLN A 6 9.27 -14.10 35.25
N LEU A 7 10.06 -13.02 35.38
CA LEU A 7 11.17 -12.74 34.49
C LEU A 7 12.30 -13.76 34.73
N GLN A 8 12.84 -14.35 33.65
CA GLN A 8 14.03 -15.18 33.77
C GLN A 8 15.26 -14.29 33.99
N TYR A 9 16.29 -14.82 34.66
CA TYR A 9 17.53 -14.10 34.94
C TYR A 9 18.21 -13.55 33.66
N ASN A 10 18.13 -14.28 32.54
CA ASN A 10 18.67 -13.82 31.26
C ASN A 10 17.92 -12.61 30.70
N ASP A 11 16.60 -12.54 30.86
CA ASP A 11 15.79 -11.41 30.38
C ASP A 11 16.05 -10.16 31.23
N TYR A 12 16.26 -10.36 32.54
CA TYR A 12 16.67 -9.30 33.45
C TYR A 12 18.07 -8.75 33.11
N LYS A 13 19.02 -9.64 32.79
CA LYS A 13 20.36 -9.25 32.34
C LYS A 13 20.35 -8.46 31.02
N LYS A 14 19.47 -8.85 30.08
CA LYS A 14 19.26 -8.09 28.84
C LYS A 14 18.67 -6.71 29.11
N ALA A 15 17.69 -6.62 29.99
CA ALA A 15 17.07 -5.35 30.38
C ALA A 15 18.10 -4.38 30.98
N LYS A 16 18.99 -4.87 31.85
CA LYS A 16 20.10 -4.09 32.42
C LYS A 16 21.09 -3.53 31.39
N ALA A 17 21.13 -4.11 30.20
CA ALA A 17 21.98 -3.68 29.10
C ALA A 17 21.29 -2.67 28.16
N PHE A 18 20.03 -2.31 28.42
CA PHE A 18 19.35 -1.31 27.61
C PHE A 18 20.00 0.07 27.73
N THR A 19 20.13 0.72 26.58
CA THR A 19 20.56 2.12 26.50
C THR A 19 19.45 3.03 27.03
N LEU A 20 19.83 4.24 27.43
CA LEU A 20 18.86 5.26 27.87
C LEU A 20 17.78 5.52 26.81
N GLU A 21 18.16 5.56 25.54
CA GLU A 21 17.25 5.77 24.41
C GLU A 21 16.22 4.63 24.29
N GLN A 22 16.65 3.38 24.45
CA GLN A 22 15.74 2.23 24.48
C GLN A 22 14.79 2.30 25.66
N CYS A 23 15.26 2.71 26.85
CA CYS A 23 14.41 2.85 28.02
C CYS A 23 13.37 3.97 27.89
N VAL A 24 13.79 5.14 27.39
CA VAL A 24 12.88 6.25 27.07
C VAL A 24 11.86 5.82 26.01
N THR A 25 12.30 5.07 25.01
CA THR A 25 11.41 4.53 23.98
C THR A 25 10.37 3.59 24.58
N ILE A 26 10.76 2.63 25.43
CA ILE A 26 9.82 1.72 26.09
C ILE A 26 8.86 2.49 27.00
N ALA A 27 9.34 3.48 27.76
CA ALA A 27 8.49 4.34 28.59
C ALA A 27 7.45 5.11 27.75
N SER A 28 7.85 5.63 26.59
CA SER A 28 6.92 6.33 25.68
C SER A 28 5.82 5.39 25.15
N LEU A 29 6.14 4.11 24.92
CA LEU A 29 5.19 3.10 24.45
C LEU A 29 4.15 2.71 25.52
N THR A 30 4.48 2.85 26.80
CA THR A 30 3.57 2.53 27.91
C THR A 30 2.67 3.69 28.31
N LYS A 31 2.87 4.89 27.75
CA LYS A 31 2.21 6.14 28.16
C LYS A 31 2.43 6.48 29.65
N LEU A 32 3.50 5.95 30.25
CA LEU A 32 3.88 6.27 31.62
C LEU A 32 4.89 7.42 31.62
N GLU A 33 4.75 8.35 32.56
CA GLU A 33 5.76 9.39 32.79
C GLU A 33 6.90 8.81 33.66
N ILE A 34 7.84 8.12 33.01
CA ILE A 34 9.02 7.57 33.69
C ILE A 34 10.19 8.55 33.52
N SER A 35 10.71 9.07 34.64
CA SER A 35 11.88 9.94 34.65
C SER A 35 13.16 9.13 34.82
N PHE A 36 14.13 9.31 33.92
CA PHE A 36 15.42 8.64 33.97
C PHE A 36 16.55 9.54 34.49
N ASN A 37 16.22 10.66 35.17
CA ASN A 37 17.22 11.61 35.67
C ASN A 37 18.01 11.01 36.84
N ASN A 38 19.35 11.06 36.76
CA ASN A 38 20.29 10.57 37.79
C ASN A 38 20.14 9.07 38.13
N VAL A 39 19.87 8.23 37.15
CA VAL A 39 19.72 6.78 37.33
C VAL A 39 20.96 6.04 36.84
N ASP A 40 21.59 5.26 37.71
CA ASP A 40 22.82 4.49 37.39
C ASP A 40 22.56 3.35 36.38
N ASN A 41 21.40 2.69 36.46
CA ASN A 41 20.97 1.68 35.50
C ASN A 41 19.53 1.95 35.00
N PRO A 42 19.36 2.61 33.84
CA PRO A 42 18.05 2.98 33.34
C PRO A 42 17.19 1.76 32.98
N GLY A 43 17.80 0.63 32.61
CA GLY A 43 17.08 -0.60 32.28
C GLY A 43 16.46 -1.30 33.49
N GLU A 44 17.19 -1.34 34.61
CA GLU A 44 16.67 -1.82 35.88
C GLU A 44 15.56 -0.93 36.42
N HIS A 45 15.76 0.39 36.38
CA HIS A 45 14.75 1.35 36.81
C HIS A 45 13.46 1.24 35.99
N LEU A 46 13.55 1.10 34.67
CA LEU A 46 12.41 0.85 33.80
C LEU A 46 11.64 -0.42 34.24
N LEU A 47 12.33 -1.54 34.46
CA LEU A 47 11.70 -2.79 34.88
C LEU A 47 10.96 -2.66 36.21
N GLU A 48 11.56 -1.97 37.18
CA GLU A 48 10.91 -1.69 38.46
C GLU A 48 9.65 -0.85 38.28
N GLU A 49 9.70 0.19 37.45
CA GLU A 49 8.57 1.09 37.25
C GLU A 49 7.43 0.39 36.50
N LEU A 50 7.75 -0.40 35.48
CA LEU A 50 6.77 -1.27 34.80
C LEU A 50 6.11 -2.25 35.78
N HIS A 51 6.91 -2.85 36.66
CA HIS A 51 6.40 -3.75 37.70
C HIS A 51 5.47 -3.03 38.69
N ARG A 52 5.85 -1.83 39.16
CA ARG A 52 5.01 -1.00 40.04
C ARG A 52 3.68 -0.63 39.40
N ASN A 53 3.69 -0.37 38.09
CA ASN A 53 2.49 -0.07 37.31
C ASN A 53 1.73 -1.31 36.83
N GLY A 54 2.02 -2.50 37.38
CA GLY A 54 1.22 -3.71 37.17
C GLY A 54 1.42 -4.40 35.83
N PHE A 55 2.48 -4.07 35.07
CA PHE A 55 2.79 -4.79 33.84
C PHE A 55 3.08 -6.27 34.15
N THR A 56 2.66 -7.15 33.23
CA THR A 56 2.97 -8.58 33.29
C THR A 56 4.16 -8.91 32.39
N LYS A 57 4.72 -10.12 32.53
CA LYS A 57 5.76 -10.62 31.60
C LYS A 57 5.32 -10.51 30.14
N SER A 58 4.06 -10.86 29.83
CA SER A 58 3.53 -10.77 28.47
C SER A 58 3.48 -9.33 27.96
N ASN A 59 3.12 -8.36 28.81
CA ASN A 59 3.15 -6.95 28.42
C ASN A 59 4.59 -6.47 28.16
N TYR A 60 5.54 -6.89 28.99
CA TYR A 60 6.94 -6.56 28.80
C TYR A 60 7.51 -7.18 27.51
N GLU A 61 7.22 -8.45 27.23
CA GLU A 61 7.59 -9.09 25.96
C GLU A 61 7.01 -8.35 24.75
N ALA A 62 5.75 -7.89 24.83
CA ALA A 62 5.14 -7.07 23.79
C ALA A 62 5.84 -5.70 23.61
N LEU A 63 6.32 -5.09 24.69
CA LEU A 63 7.13 -3.87 24.63
C LEU A 63 8.50 -4.12 24.00
N LEU A 64 9.15 -5.24 24.31
CA LEU A 64 10.42 -5.62 23.69
C LEU A 64 10.28 -5.91 22.20
N LEU A 65 9.21 -6.61 21.81
CA LEU A 65 8.84 -6.79 20.42
C LEU A 65 8.66 -5.44 19.74
N SER A 66 8.01 -4.48 20.40
CA SER A 66 7.80 -3.12 19.90
C SER A 66 9.08 -2.29 19.80
N LEU A 67 10.06 -2.52 20.68
CA LEU A 67 11.39 -1.89 20.63
C LEU A 67 12.22 -2.41 19.44
N GLN A 68 12.04 -3.68 19.05
CA GLN A 68 12.74 -4.29 17.92
C GLN A 68 12.15 -3.91 16.56
N ARG A 69 11.06 -3.13 16.53
CA ARG A 69 10.40 -2.75 15.27
C ARG A 69 11.16 -1.63 14.62
N TYR A 70 11.35 -1.78 13.32
CA TYR A 70 11.84 -0.69 12.50
C TYR A 70 10.87 0.48 12.58
N ARG A 71 11.41 1.69 12.48
CA ARG A 71 10.63 2.93 12.51
C ARG A 71 10.99 3.75 11.28
N PRO A 72 10.13 3.79 10.25
CA PRO A 72 10.43 4.53 9.04
C PRO A 72 10.46 6.03 9.28
N GLN A 73 11.16 6.76 8.41
CA GLN A 73 11.18 8.21 8.47
C GLN A 73 9.78 8.78 8.21
N ALA A 74 9.09 8.28 7.19
CA ALA A 74 7.69 8.58 6.92
C ALA A 74 6.96 7.36 6.35
N LYS A 75 5.63 7.43 6.30
CA LYS A 75 4.78 6.46 5.61
C LYS A 75 3.90 7.20 4.61
N ILE A 76 4.01 6.85 3.33
CA ILE A 76 3.22 7.44 2.25
C ILE A 76 2.44 6.36 1.52
N ALA A 77 1.18 6.64 1.20
CA ALA A 77 0.39 5.81 0.31
C ALA A 77 0.02 6.60 -0.95
N ILE A 78 0.37 6.08 -2.12
CA ILE A 78 0.05 6.64 -3.43
C ILE A 78 -1.04 5.75 -4.04
N LEU A 79 -2.28 6.23 -4.03
CA LEU A 79 -3.46 5.47 -4.47
C LEU A 79 -3.98 6.04 -5.79
N ILE A 80 -3.89 5.28 -6.86
CA ILE A 80 -4.19 5.70 -8.23
C ILE A 80 -5.44 4.97 -8.71
N ALA A 81 -6.46 5.72 -9.13
CA ALA A 81 -7.70 5.18 -9.67
C ALA A 81 -8.05 5.81 -11.01
N ASN A 82 -8.10 5.01 -12.06
CA ASN A 82 -8.61 5.43 -13.36
C ASN A 82 -9.88 4.62 -13.67
N ASP A 83 -11.03 5.31 -13.70
CA ASP A 83 -12.35 4.71 -13.95
C ASP A 83 -13.20 5.42 -15.02
N LYS A 84 -12.89 6.68 -15.35
CA LYS A 84 -13.58 7.51 -16.36
C LYS A 84 -12.83 7.56 -17.68
N TYR A 85 -12.58 6.41 -18.29
CA TYR A 85 -11.95 6.33 -19.61
C TYR A 85 -12.79 7.03 -20.69
N ILE A 86 -12.11 7.68 -21.63
CA ILE A 86 -12.70 8.42 -22.76
C ILE A 86 -13.09 7.44 -23.87
N HIS A 87 -12.18 6.50 -24.20
CA HIS A 87 -12.34 5.57 -25.32
C HIS A 87 -12.59 4.12 -24.87
N LEU A 88 -12.07 3.73 -23.71
CA LEU A 88 -12.31 2.40 -23.12
C LEU A 88 -13.59 2.37 -22.28
N SER A 89 -14.03 1.17 -21.90
CA SER A 89 -15.15 1.02 -20.98
C SER A 89 -14.84 1.67 -19.63
N LYS A 90 -15.83 2.33 -19.04
CA LYS A 90 -15.71 2.89 -17.69
C LYS A 90 -15.75 1.76 -16.65
N LEU A 91 -15.05 1.97 -15.55
CA LEU A 91 -14.98 1.06 -14.41
C LEU A 91 -15.81 1.64 -13.27
N ALA A 92 -16.27 0.77 -12.36
CA ALA A 92 -17.17 1.15 -11.27
C ALA A 92 -16.44 1.26 -9.93
N THR A 93 -15.42 0.44 -9.67
CA THR A 93 -14.81 0.29 -8.33
C THR A 93 -13.54 1.11 -8.06
N PRO A 94 -12.67 1.49 -9.04
CA PRO A 94 -11.35 2.06 -8.73
C PRO A 94 -11.35 3.24 -7.75
N SER A 95 -12.24 4.23 -7.94
CA SER A 95 -12.36 5.36 -7.00
C SER A 95 -12.76 4.90 -5.59
N THR A 96 -13.76 4.01 -5.48
CA THR A 96 -14.26 3.46 -4.20
C THR A 96 -13.19 2.65 -3.48
N ASP A 97 -12.41 1.89 -4.24
CA ASP A 97 -11.29 1.09 -3.75
C ASP A 97 -10.21 1.97 -3.13
N CYS A 98 -9.79 3.02 -3.84
CA CYS A 98 -8.82 3.98 -3.33
C CYS A 98 -9.34 4.75 -2.11
N ASP A 99 -10.62 5.13 -2.08
CA ASP A 99 -11.20 5.85 -0.93
C ASP A 99 -11.24 4.96 0.32
N SER A 100 -11.57 3.67 0.14
CA SER A 100 -11.60 2.67 1.21
C SER A 100 -10.20 2.36 1.74
N LEU A 101 -9.24 2.09 0.85
CA LEU A 101 -7.84 1.87 1.24
C LEU A 101 -7.23 3.10 1.91
N GLY A 102 -7.47 4.28 1.35
CA GLY A 102 -6.97 5.53 1.89
C GLY A 102 -7.47 5.79 3.30
N SER A 103 -8.75 5.49 3.59
CA SER A 103 -9.31 5.63 4.93
C SER A 103 -8.62 4.72 5.95
N ASN A 104 -8.36 3.46 5.58
CA ASN A 104 -7.67 2.52 6.46
C ASN A 104 -6.17 2.87 6.64
N LEU A 105 -5.47 3.21 5.56
CA LEU A 105 -4.05 3.56 5.61
C LEU A 105 -3.80 4.85 6.43
N LYS A 106 -4.74 5.81 6.39
CA LYS A 106 -4.70 6.99 7.28
C LYS A 106 -4.74 6.62 8.75
N LEU A 107 -5.59 5.66 9.15
CA LEU A 107 -5.64 5.17 10.54
C LEU A 107 -4.32 4.51 10.96
N LEU A 108 -3.59 3.93 10.00
CA LEU A 108 -2.28 3.36 10.22
C LEU A 108 -1.16 4.41 10.21
N GLY A 109 -1.46 5.70 10.03
CA GLY A 109 -0.48 6.79 10.05
C GLY A 109 0.26 7.01 8.72
N PHE A 110 -0.30 6.58 7.60
CA PHE A 110 0.18 6.97 6.28
C PHE A 110 -0.37 8.35 5.89
N ILE A 111 0.46 9.17 5.26
CA ILE A 111 0.00 10.30 4.44
C ILE A 111 -0.53 9.72 3.13
N VAL A 112 -1.77 10.02 2.78
CA VAL A 112 -2.42 9.42 1.60
C VAL A 112 -2.52 10.43 0.48
N VAL A 113 -1.91 10.10 -0.65
CA VAL A 113 -2.06 10.81 -1.92
C VAL A 113 -2.98 10.01 -2.81
N THR A 114 -4.15 10.56 -3.13
CA THR A 114 -5.13 9.94 -4.03
C THR A 114 -5.11 10.64 -5.37
N ILE A 115 -4.82 9.89 -6.44
CA ILE A 115 -4.72 10.35 -7.82
C ILE A 115 -5.86 9.70 -8.61
N LYS A 116 -6.75 10.50 -9.20
CA LYS A 116 -7.94 10.00 -9.91
C LYS A 116 -7.99 10.49 -11.34
N ASN A 117 -8.28 9.57 -12.27
CA ASN A 117 -8.63 9.83 -13.65
C ASN A 117 -7.62 10.73 -14.36
N THR A 118 -6.42 10.21 -14.56
CA THR A 118 -5.29 10.93 -15.18
C THR A 118 -4.94 10.36 -16.53
N THR A 119 -4.40 11.21 -17.41
CA THR A 119 -3.62 10.75 -18.56
C THR A 119 -2.35 10.07 -18.06
N ALA A 120 -1.74 9.22 -18.88
CA ALA A 120 -0.46 8.60 -18.51
C ALA A 120 0.67 9.64 -18.42
N HIS A 121 0.60 10.74 -19.19
CA HIS A 121 1.51 11.87 -19.05
C HIS A 121 1.41 12.52 -17.67
N ASP A 122 0.21 12.92 -17.25
CA ASP A 122 0.01 13.59 -15.96
C ASP A 122 0.40 12.67 -14.80
N LEU A 123 0.05 11.39 -14.88
CA LEU A 123 0.44 10.41 -13.86
C LEU A 123 1.97 10.31 -13.73
N LYS A 124 2.71 10.27 -14.84
CA LYS A 124 4.17 10.24 -14.83
C LYS A 124 4.76 11.47 -14.15
N VAL A 125 4.20 12.66 -14.39
CA VAL A 125 4.66 13.92 -13.76
C VAL A 125 4.32 13.96 -12.28
N ILE A 126 3.08 13.61 -11.91
CA ILE A 126 2.64 13.57 -10.51
C ILE A 126 3.51 12.60 -9.70
N LEU A 127 3.79 11.40 -10.23
CA LEU A 127 4.67 10.42 -9.57
C LEU A 127 6.08 10.96 -9.32
N ARG A 128 6.66 11.68 -10.28
CA ARG A 128 7.97 12.33 -10.12
C ARG A 128 7.93 13.42 -9.04
N ASN A 129 6.94 14.31 -9.09
CA ASN A 129 6.80 15.37 -8.09
C ASN A 129 6.66 14.82 -6.67
N ILE A 130 5.93 13.70 -6.52
CA ILE A 130 5.78 13.02 -5.25
C ILE A 130 7.11 12.36 -4.84
N SER A 131 7.79 11.65 -5.73
CA SER A 131 9.05 10.97 -5.40
C SER A 131 10.13 11.92 -4.92
N ASP A 132 10.22 13.12 -5.53
CA ASP A 132 11.25 14.12 -5.22
C ASP A 132 11.19 14.63 -3.77
N VAL A 133 10.06 14.43 -3.08
CA VAL A 133 9.85 14.92 -1.72
C VAL A 133 9.72 13.81 -0.68
N ILE A 134 9.73 12.53 -1.08
CA ILE A 134 9.69 11.41 -0.13
C ILE A 134 11.05 11.32 0.59
N PRO A 135 11.09 11.36 1.93
CA PRO A 135 12.32 11.14 2.67
C PRO A 135 12.84 9.71 2.47
N ALA A 136 14.16 9.54 2.44
CA ALA A 136 14.80 8.23 2.54
C ALA A 136 14.35 7.47 3.79
N ASP A 137 14.52 6.15 3.81
CA ASP A 137 14.14 5.28 4.93
C ASP A 137 12.63 5.32 5.26
N SER A 138 11.81 5.69 4.26
CA SER A 138 10.34 5.70 4.37
C SER A 138 9.71 4.39 3.89
N TYR A 139 8.47 4.16 4.28
CA TYR A 139 7.60 3.17 3.63
C TYR A 139 6.77 3.83 2.54
N CYS A 140 6.73 3.22 1.36
CA CYS A 140 5.83 3.60 0.28
C CYS A 140 4.84 2.47 -0.03
N PHE A 141 3.55 2.78 0.03
CA PHE A 141 2.47 1.91 -0.40
C PHE A 141 1.85 2.48 -1.69
N MET A 142 2.15 1.90 -2.84
CA MET A 142 1.56 2.28 -4.12
C MET A 142 0.47 1.28 -4.51
N PHE A 143 -0.72 1.79 -4.84
CA PHE A 143 -1.83 1.00 -5.33
C PHE A 143 -2.36 1.61 -6.63
N TYR A 144 -2.60 0.78 -7.63
CA TYR A 144 -3.27 1.16 -8.86
C TYR A 144 -4.51 0.29 -9.09
N ALA A 145 -5.64 0.94 -9.36
CA ALA A 145 -6.84 0.30 -9.88
C ALA A 145 -7.27 0.95 -11.20
N GLY A 146 -7.50 0.13 -12.22
CA GLY A 146 -7.90 0.60 -13.54
C GLY A 146 -7.70 -0.44 -14.63
N HIS A 147 -7.86 -0.01 -15.88
CA HIS A 147 -7.44 -0.81 -17.04
C HIS A 147 -5.92 -0.94 -17.05
N GLY A 148 -5.48 -2.12 -17.47
CA GLY A 148 -4.09 -2.45 -17.62
C GLY A 148 -3.90 -3.46 -18.73
N CYS A 149 -2.70 -3.47 -19.29
CA CYS A 149 -2.30 -4.46 -20.26
C CYS A 149 -0.90 -4.99 -19.94
N GLN A 150 -0.58 -6.14 -20.53
CA GLN A 150 0.79 -6.63 -20.53
C GLN A 150 1.39 -6.37 -21.90
N LEU A 151 2.52 -5.64 -21.91
CA LEU A 151 3.29 -5.40 -23.11
C LEU A 151 4.62 -6.12 -22.97
N CYS A 152 4.84 -7.14 -23.82
CA CYS A 152 5.95 -8.07 -23.65
C CYS A 152 5.98 -8.65 -22.23
N ASN A 153 6.98 -8.26 -21.42
CA ASN A 153 7.16 -8.72 -20.04
C ASN A 153 6.82 -7.65 -18.98
N THR A 154 6.44 -6.45 -19.39
CA THR A 154 6.09 -5.36 -18.45
C THR A 154 4.58 -5.13 -18.40
N LYS A 155 4.13 -4.61 -17.26
CA LYS A 155 2.72 -4.33 -16.95
C LYS A 155 2.51 -2.84 -17.12
N CYS A 156 1.51 -2.46 -17.89
CA CYS A 156 1.22 -1.07 -18.21
C CYS A 156 -0.09 -0.65 -17.57
N MET A 157 -0.03 0.41 -16.77
CA MET A 157 -1.20 1.18 -16.34
C MET A 157 -1.63 2.10 -17.48
N LEU A 158 -2.91 2.12 -17.81
CA LEU A 158 -3.43 2.91 -18.93
C LEU A 158 -3.98 4.25 -18.47
N GLY A 159 -3.65 5.32 -19.22
CA GLY A 159 -4.27 6.63 -19.05
C GLY A 159 -5.76 6.60 -19.43
N ILE A 160 -6.55 7.54 -18.90
CA ILE A 160 -7.98 7.65 -19.25
C ILE A 160 -8.23 7.97 -20.72
N ASP A 161 -7.22 8.52 -21.38
CA ASP A 161 -7.15 8.91 -22.79
C ASP A 161 -6.64 7.77 -23.71
N CYS A 162 -6.31 6.60 -23.16
CA CYS A 162 -5.85 5.47 -23.96
C CYS A 162 -6.89 5.09 -25.03
N PRO A 163 -6.50 5.00 -26.31
CA PRO A 163 -7.41 4.57 -27.38
C PRO A 163 -7.67 3.06 -27.32
N THR A 164 -8.68 2.60 -28.06
CA THR A 164 -9.01 1.16 -28.16
C THR A 164 -8.01 0.38 -29.02
N GLU A 165 -7.44 1.03 -30.02
CA GLU A 165 -6.45 0.50 -30.96
C GLU A 165 -5.38 1.55 -31.21
N ASN A 166 -4.24 1.14 -31.77
CA ASN A 166 -3.07 2.01 -31.96
C ASN A 166 -2.60 2.66 -30.65
N VAL A 167 -2.65 1.91 -29.55
CA VAL A 167 -2.06 2.35 -28.27
C VAL A 167 -0.59 2.66 -28.48
N GLU A 168 -0.12 3.75 -27.86
CA GLU A 168 1.26 4.23 -27.91
C GLU A 168 1.88 4.32 -26.50
N VAL A 169 3.20 4.44 -26.42
CA VAL A 169 3.96 4.51 -25.15
C VAL A 169 3.50 5.67 -24.26
N GLU A 170 3.06 6.78 -24.86
CA GLU A 170 2.56 7.95 -24.12
C GLU A 170 1.27 7.69 -23.35
N HIS A 171 0.46 6.72 -23.79
CA HIS A 171 -0.80 6.30 -23.14
C HIS A 171 -0.58 5.34 -21.97
N CYS A 172 0.68 4.92 -21.74
CA CYS A 172 1.03 3.88 -20.78
C CYS A 172 2.01 4.39 -19.72
N VAL A 173 1.80 3.98 -18.47
CA VAL A 173 2.81 4.04 -17.41
C VAL A 173 3.24 2.61 -17.08
N THR A 174 4.48 2.26 -17.36
CA THR A 174 5.01 0.92 -17.08
C THR A 174 5.21 0.73 -15.57
N GLU A 175 5.07 -0.50 -15.11
CA GLU A 175 5.47 -0.92 -13.76
C GLU A 175 6.95 -0.55 -13.51
N ASN A 176 7.80 -0.78 -14.50
CA ASN A 176 9.22 -0.43 -14.46
C ASN A 176 9.44 1.08 -14.23
N TYR A 177 8.71 1.94 -14.93
CA TYR A 177 8.76 3.38 -14.70
C TYR A 177 8.39 3.73 -13.26
N ALA A 178 7.30 3.18 -12.74
CA ALA A 178 6.86 3.46 -11.36
C ALA A 178 7.91 3.02 -10.34
N LEU A 179 8.48 1.82 -10.50
CA LEU A 179 9.53 1.31 -9.63
C LEU A 179 10.82 2.14 -9.71
N LYS A 180 11.19 2.59 -10.92
CA LYS A 180 12.35 3.46 -11.15
C LYS A 180 12.18 4.84 -10.52
N VAL A 181 10.99 5.42 -10.60
CA VAL A 181 10.69 6.71 -9.95
C VAL A 181 10.85 6.59 -8.44
N LEU A 182 10.33 5.51 -7.85
CA LEU A 182 10.46 5.27 -6.42
C LEU A 182 11.91 4.94 -6.03
N GLU A 183 12.72 4.34 -6.90
CA GLU A 183 14.11 3.92 -6.61
C GLU A 183 14.94 5.11 -6.11
N GLY A 184 14.74 6.29 -6.70
CA GLY A 184 15.41 7.53 -6.29
C GLY A 184 15.11 7.94 -4.85
N CYS A 185 14.03 7.45 -4.24
CA CYS A 185 13.63 7.80 -2.87
C CYS A 185 14.42 7.05 -1.80
N GLN A 186 15.15 5.97 -2.12
CA GLN A 186 15.88 5.14 -1.14
C GLN A 186 14.97 4.65 0.01
N LEU A 187 13.85 4.03 -0.36
CA LEU A 187 12.86 3.51 0.58
C LEU A 187 13.41 2.33 1.38
N ASP A 188 12.98 2.19 2.64
CA ASP A 188 13.21 0.96 3.41
C ASP A 188 12.24 -0.15 3.01
N MET A 189 11.02 0.23 2.61
CA MET A 189 10.00 -0.69 2.11
C MET A 189 9.20 -0.04 0.99
N CYS A 190 9.04 -0.79 -0.11
CA CYS A 190 8.18 -0.42 -1.22
C CYS A 190 7.15 -1.53 -1.45
N ILE A 191 5.86 -1.20 -1.40
CA ILE A 191 4.76 -2.09 -1.76
C ILE A 191 4.11 -1.54 -3.02
N LEU A 192 4.04 -2.34 -4.08
CA LEU A 192 3.30 -2.02 -5.30
C LEU A 192 2.19 -3.03 -5.49
N ILE A 193 0.94 -2.58 -5.49
CA ILE A 193 -0.23 -3.42 -5.75
C ILE A 193 -0.90 -2.94 -7.04
N MET A 194 -1.06 -3.83 -8.00
CA MET A 194 -1.75 -3.54 -9.26
C MET A 194 -3.04 -4.36 -9.36
N ASP A 195 -4.17 -3.70 -9.16
CA ASP A 195 -5.52 -4.24 -9.37
C ASP A 195 -6.01 -3.91 -10.77
N MET A 196 -5.51 -4.66 -11.75
CA MET A 196 -5.80 -4.46 -13.16
C MET A 196 -5.70 -5.76 -13.95
N CYS A 197 -6.33 -5.78 -15.13
CA CYS A 197 -6.16 -6.86 -16.08
C CYS A 197 -4.70 -6.99 -16.52
N ARG A 198 -4.28 -8.23 -16.78
CA ARG A 198 -2.93 -8.56 -17.27
C ARG A 198 -2.98 -9.27 -18.60
N VAL A 199 -3.91 -8.85 -19.45
CA VAL A 199 -4.09 -9.41 -20.78
C VAL A 199 -2.99 -8.86 -21.69
N PRO A 200 -2.28 -9.72 -22.46
CA PRO A 200 -1.32 -9.27 -23.46
C PRO A 200 -1.99 -8.32 -24.45
N LEU A 201 -1.35 -7.19 -24.72
CA LEU A 201 -1.83 -6.24 -25.72
C LEU A 201 -1.69 -6.86 -27.11
N ASP A 202 -2.76 -6.85 -27.90
CA ASP A 202 -2.71 -7.42 -29.25
C ASP A 202 -1.73 -6.64 -30.15
N ARG A 203 -0.86 -7.37 -30.86
CA ARG A 203 0.19 -6.77 -31.70
C ARG A 203 -0.34 -6.25 -33.03
N GLU A 204 -1.33 -6.91 -33.61
CA GLU A 204 -1.88 -6.53 -34.91
C GLU A 204 -2.65 -5.20 -34.80
N ALA A 205 -3.42 -5.03 -33.73
CA ALA A 205 -4.15 -3.80 -33.43
C ALA A 205 -3.28 -2.65 -32.89
N ASN A 206 -2.06 -2.95 -32.39
CA ASN A 206 -1.20 -1.95 -31.73
C ASN A 206 0.26 -2.02 -32.20
N PRO A 207 0.58 -1.94 -33.50
CA PRO A 207 1.95 -2.13 -33.98
C PRO A 207 2.93 -1.06 -33.48
N SER A 208 2.48 0.19 -33.33
CA SER A 208 3.32 1.35 -32.99
C SER A 208 4.03 1.19 -31.64
N ILE A 209 3.32 0.77 -30.59
CA ILE A 209 3.93 0.60 -29.25
C ILE A 209 4.98 -0.52 -29.23
N TYR A 210 4.80 -1.58 -30.01
CA TYR A 210 5.79 -2.66 -30.13
C TYR A 210 7.06 -2.23 -30.89
N LEU A 211 6.97 -1.21 -31.75
CA LEU A 211 8.13 -0.63 -32.43
C LEU A 211 8.85 0.41 -31.56
N SER A 212 8.09 1.17 -30.77
CA SER A 212 8.62 2.26 -29.95
C SER A 212 9.21 1.80 -28.61
N MET A 213 8.72 0.70 -28.02
CA MET A 213 9.33 0.10 -26.83
C MET A 213 10.47 -0.86 -27.22
N THR A 214 11.60 -0.29 -27.63
CA THR A 214 12.83 -1.08 -27.87
C THR A 214 13.50 -1.51 -26.57
N ASP A 215 13.43 -0.67 -25.53
CA ASP A 215 13.99 -0.95 -24.21
C ASP A 215 12.95 -0.65 -23.13
N VAL A 216 12.82 -1.55 -22.16
CA VAL A 216 12.03 -1.33 -20.95
C VAL A 216 12.92 -0.65 -19.92
N GLU A 217 12.37 0.24 -19.10
CA GLU A 217 13.18 0.95 -18.11
C GLU A 217 13.84 -0.03 -17.11
N ASP A 218 15.16 0.00 -17.03
CA ASP A 218 15.89 -0.66 -15.95
C ASP A 218 15.68 0.09 -14.64
N TYR A 219 15.52 -0.69 -13.56
CA TYR A 219 15.45 -0.22 -12.18
C TYR A 219 16.27 -1.14 -11.27
N MET A 220 16.86 -0.60 -10.21
CA MET A 220 17.46 -1.39 -9.14
C MET A 220 16.37 -1.84 -8.16
N ILE A 221 16.52 -3.05 -7.63
CA ILE A 221 15.55 -3.59 -6.68
C ILE A 221 15.68 -2.84 -5.36
N HIS A 222 14.57 -2.26 -4.92
CA HIS A 222 14.43 -1.57 -3.64
C HIS A 222 14.71 -2.50 -2.46
N ASN A 223 15.09 -1.90 -1.33
CA ASN A 223 15.05 -2.61 -0.06
C ASN A 223 13.60 -3.01 0.24
N ASN A 224 13.42 -4.28 0.59
CA ASN A 224 12.13 -4.86 0.98
C ASN A 224 10.97 -4.55 0.00
N LEU A 225 11.18 -4.86 -1.29
CA LEU A 225 10.18 -4.68 -2.35
C LEU A 225 9.14 -5.81 -2.34
N LEU A 226 7.87 -5.44 -2.29
CA LEU A 226 6.72 -6.34 -2.45
C LEU A 226 5.89 -5.88 -3.65
N ILE A 227 5.74 -6.74 -4.65
CA ILE A 227 4.85 -6.48 -5.78
C ILE A 227 3.71 -7.49 -5.75
N CYS A 228 2.47 -6.99 -5.77
CA CYS A 228 1.28 -7.82 -5.84
C CYS A 228 0.47 -7.51 -7.09
N TYR A 229 0.05 -8.55 -7.77
CA TYR A 229 -0.95 -8.47 -8.83
C TYR A 229 -2.22 -9.10 -8.33
N SER A 230 -3.35 -8.42 -8.53
CA SER A 230 -4.64 -8.98 -8.12
C SER A 230 -5.01 -10.24 -8.93
N THR A 231 -4.43 -10.44 -10.11
CA THR A 231 -4.70 -11.59 -11.00
C THR A 231 -3.43 -12.20 -11.61
N GLN A 232 -3.58 -13.40 -12.19
CA GLN A 232 -2.53 -14.12 -12.91
C GLN A 232 -2.19 -13.45 -14.25
N SER A 233 -1.04 -13.82 -14.81
CA SER A 233 -0.70 -13.44 -16.19
C SER A 233 -1.79 -13.87 -17.15
N SER A 234 -2.12 -13.02 -18.13
CA SER A 234 -3.11 -13.28 -19.17
C SER A 234 -4.54 -13.50 -18.64
N LYS A 235 -4.86 -12.92 -17.48
CA LYS A 235 -6.20 -12.96 -16.87
C LYS A 235 -6.71 -11.55 -16.55
N GLY A 236 -8.04 -11.44 -16.48
CA GLY A 236 -8.71 -10.22 -16.02
C GLY A 236 -8.69 -10.11 -14.49
N ALA A 237 -8.77 -8.87 -14.00
CA ALA A 237 -9.15 -8.56 -12.62
C ALA A 237 -10.66 -8.25 -12.60
N TYR A 238 -11.37 -8.63 -11.54
CA TYR A 238 -12.83 -8.57 -11.50
C TYR A 238 -13.35 -7.47 -10.58
N GLU A 239 -14.33 -6.71 -11.08
CA GLU A 239 -15.12 -5.76 -10.30
C GLU A 239 -16.36 -6.44 -9.71
N MET A 240 -16.74 -6.08 -8.49
CA MET A 240 -18.05 -6.40 -7.95
C MET A 240 -19.02 -5.23 -8.18
N VAL A 241 -19.92 -5.41 -9.13
CA VAL A 241 -21.02 -4.48 -9.40
C VAL A 241 -22.27 -5.00 -8.70
N GLN A 242 -22.73 -4.32 -7.64
CA GLN A 242 -24.05 -4.57 -7.05
C GLN A 242 -25.07 -3.68 -7.76
N MET A 243 -26.29 -4.16 -8.01
CA MET A 243 -27.35 -3.38 -8.66
C MET A 243 -28.57 -3.32 -7.76
N GLU A 244 -29.15 -2.12 -7.56
CA GLU A 244 -30.45 -2.00 -6.91
C GLU A 244 -31.55 -2.47 -7.87
N PHE A 245 -32.20 -3.58 -7.52
CA PHE A 245 -33.40 -4.06 -8.21
C PHE A 245 -34.63 -3.84 -7.33
N SER A 246 -35.63 -3.14 -7.86
CA SER A 246 -37.02 -3.33 -7.44
C SER A 246 -37.47 -4.68 -8.02
N THR A 247 -37.59 -5.70 -7.17
CA THR A 247 -37.85 -7.10 -7.55
C THR A 247 -39.05 -7.28 -8.50
N MET A 248 -38.91 -8.17 -9.49
CA MET A 248 -39.93 -9.17 -9.87
C MET A 248 -39.26 -10.34 -10.61
N ASN A 249 -39.30 -11.50 -9.97
CA ASN A 249 -39.01 -12.86 -10.48
C ASN A 249 -37.56 -13.23 -10.83
N GLY A 250 -37.21 -14.44 -10.37
CA GLY A 250 -35.85 -14.97 -10.30
C GLY A 250 -35.22 -15.35 -11.64
N ASN A 251 -33.89 -15.45 -11.59
CA ASN A 251 -32.97 -15.92 -12.62
C ASN A 251 -33.10 -15.24 -14.00
N SER A 252 -32.66 -13.99 -14.07
CA SER A 252 -32.26 -13.37 -15.34
C SER A 252 -30.81 -12.89 -15.24
N THR A 253 -29.94 -13.34 -16.13
CA THR A 253 -28.63 -12.73 -16.37
C THR A 253 -28.85 -11.40 -17.10
N TYR A 254 -28.42 -10.30 -16.50
CA TYR A 254 -28.59 -8.95 -17.04
C TYR A 254 -27.35 -8.52 -17.84
N GLN A 255 -27.53 -8.03 -19.06
CA GLN A 255 -26.46 -7.38 -19.82
C GLN A 255 -26.53 -5.87 -19.56
N LEU A 256 -25.44 -5.33 -19.01
CA LEU A 256 -25.25 -3.89 -18.76
C LEU A 256 -25.46 -3.07 -20.04
N GLN A 257 -26.44 -2.16 -20.04
CA GLN A 257 -26.63 -1.17 -21.10
C GLN A 257 -26.06 0.18 -20.68
N THR A 258 -25.74 1.04 -21.64
CA THR A 258 -25.10 2.36 -21.46
C THR A 258 -25.87 3.33 -20.55
N GLY A 259 -27.12 3.02 -20.18
CA GLY A 259 -27.95 3.81 -19.26
C GLY A 259 -28.00 3.32 -17.80
N ASP A 260 -27.44 2.15 -17.49
CA ASP A 260 -27.57 1.50 -16.17
C ASP A 260 -26.55 1.97 -15.14
N SER A 261 -25.60 2.82 -15.52
CA SER A 261 -24.51 3.29 -14.65
C SER A 261 -25.01 3.96 -13.36
N LYS A 262 -26.24 4.50 -13.36
CA LYS A 262 -26.87 5.14 -12.18
C LYS A 262 -27.49 4.15 -11.18
N ARG A 263 -27.62 2.87 -11.54
CA ARG A 263 -28.24 1.81 -10.71
C ARG A 263 -27.21 0.88 -10.05
N ILE A 264 -25.93 1.08 -10.35
CA ILE A 264 -24.82 0.32 -9.80
C ILE A 264 -24.47 0.88 -8.42
N LEU A 265 -24.71 0.09 -7.38
CA LEU A 265 -24.07 0.24 -6.08
C LEU A 265 -22.61 -0.22 -6.24
N SER A 266 -21.66 0.73 -6.17
CA SER A 266 -20.24 0.39 -6.17
C SER A 266 -19.89 -0.24 -4.82
N GLY A 267 -19.77 -1.57 -4.80
CA GLY A 267 -18.98 -2.26 -3.79
C GLY A 267 -17.48 -2.04 -4.05
N MET A 268 -16.66 -2.49 -3.10
CA MET A 268 -15.21 -2.60 -3.30
C MET A 268 -14.90 -3.76 -4.25
N SER A 269 -13.77 -3.71 -4.94
CA SER A 269 -13.24 -4.86 -5.68
C SER A 269 -13.00 -6.04 -4.74
N VAL A 270 -12.98 -7.23 -5.32
CA VAL A 270 -12.70 -8.47 -4.60
C VAL A 270 -11.38 -8.39 -3.83
N TYR A 271 -10.33 -7.88 -4.48
CA TYR A 271 -9.00 -7.80 -3.91
C TYR A 271 -8.93 -6.78 -2.78
N VAL A 272 -9.53 -5.60 -2.98
CA VAL A 272 -9.49 -4.49 -2.02
C VAL A 272 -10.34 -4.80 -0.79
N ASN A 273 -11.47 -5.49 -0.96
CA ASN A 273 -12.26 -5.99 0.14
C ASN A 273 -11.46 -6.98 1.02
N ALA A 274 -10.77 -7.95 0.41
CA ALA A 274 -9.92 -8.90 1.14
C ALA A 274 -8.72 -8.22 1.82
N LEU A 275 -8.17 -7.17 1.20
CA LEU A 275 -7.06 -6.42 1.77
C LEU A 275 -7.48 -5.62 3.01
N CYS A 276 -8.61 -4.90 2.94
CA CYS A 276 -9.08 -4.08 4.05
C CYS A 276 -9.46 -4.90 5.29
N THR A 277 -9.99 -6.13 5.13
CA THR A 277 -10.33 -6.99 6.27
C THR A 277 -9.10 -7.50 7.04
N ARG A 278 -7.90 -7.35 6.49
CA ARG A 278 -6.64 -7.84 7.07
C ARG A 278 -5.76 -6.76 7.66
N PHE A 279 -6.10 -5.47 7.54
CA PHE A 279 -5.28 -4.39 8.09
C PHE A 279 -5.21 -4.36 9.63
N GLU A 280 -6.17 -4.98 10.30
CA GLU A 280 -6.17 -5.14 11.77
C GLU A 280 -5.31 -6.32 12.24
N ASP A 281 -4.86 -7.19 11.33
CA ASP A 281 -4.01 -8.32 11.69
C ASP A 281 -2.65 -7.83 12.20
N SER A 282 -2.25 -8.30 13.38
CA SER A 282 -0.94 -8.02 13.99
C SER A 282 0.20 -8.83 13.36
N THR A 283 0.34 -8.73 12.03
CA THR A 283 1.32 -9.50 11.24
C THR A 283 2.17 -8.62 10.33
N ASP A 284 3.34 -9.13 9.95
CA ASP A 284 4.20 -8.45 8.99
C ASP A 284 3.51 -8.39 7.61
N ILE A 285 3.86 -7.37 6.82
CA ILE A 285 3.17 -7.10 5.56
C ILE A 285 3.22 -8.28 4.57
N SER A 286 4.32 -9.04 4.54
CA SER A 286 4.42 -10.20 3.65
C SER A 286 3.41 -11.29 4.03
N SER A 287 3.32 -11.61 5.32
CA SER A 287 2.34 -12.56 5.86
C SER A 287 0.90 -12.05 5.71
N LEU A 288 0.67 -10.75 5.88
CA LEU A 288 -0.63 -10.12 5.66
C LEU A 288 -1.08 -10.34 4.21
N LEU A 289 -0.22 -10.05 3.24
CA LEU A 289 -0.52 -10.23 1.82
C LEU A 289 -0.76 -11.70 1.45
N ASP A 290 -0.05 -12.66 2.07
CA ASP A 290 -0.33 -14.09 1.88
C ASP A 290 -1.74 -14.47 2.32
N ARG A 291 -2.22 -13.90 3.43
CA ARG A 291 -3.60 -14.13 3.90
C ARG A 291 -4.63 -13.49 2.99
N VAL A 292 -4.37 -12.29 2.51
CA VAL A 292 -5.22 -11.62 1.50
C VAL A 292 -5.33 -12.50 0.25
N HIS A 293 -4.22 -13.04 -0.23
CA HIS A 293 -4.21 -13.91 -1.41
C HIS A 293 -4.98 -15.20 -1.15
N ALA A 294 -4.80 -15.81 0.02
CA ALA A 294 -5.57 -16.99 0.41
C ALA A 294 -7.08 -16.72 0.52
N ASP A 295 -7.50 -15.52 0.93
CA ASP A 295 -8.92 -15.15 0.97
C ASP A 295 -9.48 -14.95 -0.44
N VAL A 296 -8.75 -14.27 -1.32
CA VAL A 296 -9.14 -14.07 -2.73
C VAL A 296 -9.30 -15.41 -3.45
N GLU A 297 -8.39 -16.36 -3.25
CA GLU A 297 -8.44 -17.68 -3.89
C GLU A 297 -9.62 -18.56 -3.44
N ARG A 298 -10.20 -18.29 -2.26
CA ARG A 298 -11.35 -19.03 -1.73
C ARG A 298 -12.69 -18.54 -2.29
N LEU A 299 -12.71 -17.40 -2.98
CA LEU A 299 -13.94 -16.83 -3.51
C LEU A 299 -14.44 -17.63 -4.72
N LEU A 300 -15.74 -17.49 -4.99
CA LEU A 300 -16.43 -18.21 -6.07
C LEU A 300 -15.87 -17.83 -7.45
N GLU A 301 -15.57 -16.55 -7.64
CA GLU A 301 -14.83 -16.06 -8.81
C GLU A 301 -13.35 -16.39 -8.67
N LYS A 302 -12.82 -17.23 -9.56
CA LYS A 302 -11.46 -17.77 -9.48
C LYS A 302 -10.41 -16.73 -9.91
N GLN A 303 -10.28 -15.66 -9.14
CA GLN A 303 -9.16 -14.74 -9.23
C GLN A 303 -7.97 -15.32 -8.46
N ARG A 304 -6.80 -15.34 -9.08
CA ARG A 304 -5.57 -15.90 -8.49
C ARG A 304 -4.52 -14.79 -8.42
N PRO A 305 -4.31 -14.17 -7.27
CA PRO A 305 -3.31 -13.12 -7.13
C PRO A 305 -1.89 -13.71 -7.14
N ILE A 306 -0.91 -12.86 -7.42
CA ILE A 306 0.51 -13.22 -7.43
C ILE A 306 1.28 -12.22 -6.56
N LYS A 307 2.18 -12.70 -5.70
CA LYS A 307 3.12 -11.90 -4.92
C LYS A 307 4.55 -12.16 -5.38
N LEU A 308 5.31 -11.10 -5.62
CA LEU A 308 6.76 -11.10 -5.79
C LEU A 308 7.37 -10.38 -4.59
N GLN A 309 8.45 -10.91 -4.05
CA GLN A 309 9.13 -10.36 -2.88
C GLN A 309 10.64 -10.32 -3.09
N CYS A 310 11.24 -9.19 -2.77
CA CYS A 310 12.68 -9.06 -2.53
C CYS A 310 12.91 -8.52 -1.11
N GLY A 311 13.98 -8.97 -0.47
CA GLY A 311 14.23 -8.71 0.95
C GLY A 311 13.39 -9.59 1.87
N THR A 312 13.86 -9.79 3.10
CA THR A 312 13.22 -10.67 4.11
C THR A 312 12.90 -9.94 5.40
N ASP A 313 13.15 -8.64 5.42
CA ASP A 313 13.03 -7.81 6.60
C ASP A 313 11.57 -7.68 7.04
N LYS A 314 11.33 -8.05 8.29
CA LYS A 314 10.00 -7.99 8.89
C LYS A 314 9.66 -6.55 9.21
N ARG A 315 8.65 -6.05 8.52
CA ARG A 315 8.13 -4.70 8.61
C ARG A 315 6.60 -4.76 8.64
N TYR A 316 5.99 -3.77 9.27
CA TYR A 316 4.58 -3.81 9.59
C TYR A 316 3.93 -2.46 9.29
N LEU A 317 2.69 -2.47 8.79
CA LEU A 317 2.01 -1.22 8.43
C LEU A 317 1.78 -0.29 9.64
N TYR A 318 1.72 -0.85 10.85
CA TYR A 318 1.52 -0.14 12.11
C TYR A 318 2.84 0.23 12.82
N ASP A 319 3.99 0.14 12.14
CA ASP A 319 5.25 0.68 12.67
C ASP A 319 5.17 2.22 12.82
N ALA A 320 5.70 2.75 13.91
CA ALA A 320 5.67 4.18 14.21
C ALA A 320 6.72 4.95 13.39
N THR A 321 6.40 6.17 12.96
CA THR A 321 7.32 7.04 12.21
C THR A 321 8.25 7.84 13.12
N ILE A 322 9.46 8.17 12.64
CA ILE A 322 10.41 9.06 13.34
C ILE A 322 10.31 10.51 12.84
N GLY A 323 10.07 10.71 11.55
CA GLY A 323 10.08 12.03 10.92
C GLY A 323 8.87 12.90 11.25
N ASP A 324 8.98 14.20 10.94
CA ASP A 324 7.90 15.16 11.09
C ASP A 324 6.86 15.01 9.96
N THR A 325 5.80 14.26 10.26
CA THR A 325 4.66 14.03 9.37
C THR A 325 3.97 15.32 8.94
N THR A 326 3.96 16.37 9.77
CA THR A 326 3.26 17.63 9.46
C THR A 326 4.00 18.41 8.38
N THR A 327 5.31 18.53 8.53
CA THR A 327 6.17 19.19 7.53
C THR A 327 6.18 18.40 6.23
N PHE A 328 6.24 17.07 6.30
CA PHE A 328 6.17 16.21 5.11
C PHE A 328 4.83 16.36 4.38
N LEU A 329 3.70 16.38 5.10
CA LEU A 329 2.37 16.62 4.53
C LEU A 329 2.27 17.95 3.77
N GLN A 330 2.82 19.03 4.34
CA GLN A 330 2.83 20.34 3.70
C GLN A 330 3.67 20.35 2.42
N THR A 331 4.84 19.71 2.46
CA THR A 331 5.74 19.59 1.31
C THR A 331 5.07 18.82 0.17
N LEU A 332 4.41 17.70 0.46
CA LEU A 332 3.62 16.95 -0.52
C LEU A 332 2.49 17.79 -1.13
N LYS A 333 1.74 18.54 -0.31
CA LYS A 333 0.65 19.41 -0.78
C LYS A 333 1.13 20.50 -1.74
N GLU A 334 2.33 21.02 -1.53
CA GLU A 334 2.93 22.00 -2.44
C GLU A 334 3.42 21.32 -3.74
N ALA A 335 4.06 20.16 -3.63
CA ALA A 335 4.56 19.40 -4.80
C ALA A 335 3.44 18.96 -5.77
N THR A 336 2.23 18.68 -5.27
CA THR A 336 1.09 18.26 -6.09
C THR A 336 0.09 19.39 -6.40
N LYS A 337 0.43 20.65 -6.08
CA LYS A 337 -0.49 21.78 -6.14
C LYS A 337 -1.01 22.11 -7.54
N SER A 338 -0.20 21.87 -8.57
CA SER A 338 -0.59 22.07 -9.97
C SER A 338 -1.61 21.04 -10.46
N TYR A 339 -1.79 19.93 -9.74
CA TYR A 339 -2.64 18.80 -10.13
C TYR A 339 -3.84 18.59 -9.21
N LYS A 340 -4.28 19.62 -8.48
CA LYS A 340 -5.36 19.52 -7.47
C LYS A 340 -6.69 18.96 -7.99
N GLU A 341 -6.95 19.07 -9.29
CA GLU A 341 -8.16 18.50 -9.90
C GLU A 341 -8.14 16.97 -9.92
N HIS A 342 -6.96 16.38 -10.00
CA HIS A 342 -6.75 14.94 -10.12
C HIS A 342 -6.07 14.33 -8.88
N CYS A 343 -5.38 15.14 -8.08
CA CYS A 343 -4.51 14.68 -6.99
C CYS A 343 -4.86 15.39 -5.68
N ILE A 344 -5.23 14.61 -4.66
CA ILE A 344 -5.59 15.09 -3.33
C ILE A 344 -4.68 14.44 -2.30
N VAL A 345 -4.12 15.24 -1.38
CA VAL A 345 -3.26 14.79 -0.29
C VAL A 345 -4.00 14.95 1.03
N TYR A 346 -4.18 13.86 1.77
CA TYR A 346 -4.90 13.79 3.04
C TYR A 346 -3.96 13.71 4.24
#